data_AF-A0A3B9R7Y8-F1
#
_entry.id   AF-A0A3B9R7Y8-F1
#
_cell.length_a   1.000
_cell.length_b   1.000
_cell.length_c   1.000
_cell.angle_alpha   90.00
_cell.angle_beta   90.00
_cell.angle_gamma   90.00
#
_symmetry.space_group_name_H-M   'P 1'
#
loop_
_entity.id
_entity.type
_entity.pdbx_description
1 polymer ?
#
loop_
_entity_poly.entity_id
_entity_poly.type
_entity_poly.pdbx_seq_one_letter_code
_entity_poly.pdbx_strand_id
1 'polypeptide(L)'
;MENKIKAFMDEVIARNGHEPEFIQAVQEVAETVIPYIAKHEIYNGKNILLRMVEPERLVSFRVAWVDDDGEIHVNRGYRIQMNSAIG
;
A
#
# COMPACT_ATOMS: atom_id res chain seq x y z
N MET A 1 22.10 -4.37 6.17
CA MET A 1 20.86 -4.76 5.48
C MET A 1 19.64 -4.19 6.18
N GLU A 2 19.55 -4.42 7.49
CA GLU A 2 18.56 -3.82 8.40
C GLU A 2 18.42 -2.30 8.23
N ASN A 3 19.51 -1.54 8.11
CA ASN A 3 19.44 -0.09 7.88
C ASN A 3 18.67 0.31 6.61
N LYS A 4 18.72 -0.51 5.54
CA LYS A 4 17.97 -0.24 4.31
C LYS A 4 16.48 -0.53 4.49
N ILE A 5 16.16 -1.61 5.19
CA ILE A 5 14.77 -1.97 5.53
C ILE A 5 14.18 -0.89 6.43
N LYS A 6 14.90 -0.49 7.48
CA LYS A 6 14.48 0.57 8.39
C LYS A 6 14.24 1.89 7.66
N ALA A 7 15.19 2.35 6.84
CA ALA A 7 15.03 3.59 6.09
C ALA A 7 13.82 3.55 5.13
N PHE A 8 13.58 2.41 4.49
CA PHE A 8 12.40 2.19 3.67
C PHE A 8 11.10 2.24 4.49
N MET A 9 11.06 1.53 5.63
CA MET A 9 9.89 1.51 6.50
C MET A 9 9.61 2.88 7.12
N ASP A 10 10.63 3.62 7.53
CA ASP A 10 10.49 4.98 8.06
C ASP A 10 9.78 5.90 7.03
N GLU A 11 10.13 5.78 5.74
CA GLU A 11 9.49 6.52 4.64
C GLU A 11 8.01 6.12 4.45
N VAL A 12 7.70 4.82 4.53
CA VAL A 12 6.32 4.31 4.39
C VAL A 12 5.46 4.75 5.57
N ILE A 13 5.98 4.65 6.79
CA ILE A 13 5.30 5.05 8.04
C ILE A 13 5.03 6.55 8.05
N ALA A 14 5.96 7.37 7.57
CA ALA A 14 5.77 8.82 7.50
C ALA A 14 4.54 9.24 6.67
N ARG A 15 4.16 8.44 5.65
CA ARG A 15 3.01 8.70 4.77
C ARG A 15 1.73 8.02 5.24
N ASN A 16 1.85 6.79 5.76
CA ASN A 16 0.71 5.90 6.04
C ASN A 16 0.58 5.54 7.53
N GLY A 17 1.12 6.36 8.43
CA GLY A 17 1.26 6.09 9.87
C GLY A 17 -0.02 5.72 10.62
N HIS A 18 -1.18 5.99 10.04
CA HIS A 18 -2.51 5.69 10.60
C HIS A 18 -3.09 4.35 10.13
N GLU A 19 -2.34 3.59 9.33
CA GLU A 19 -2.75 2.30 8.74
C GLU A 19 -1.84 1.17 9.26
N PRO A 20 -2.00 0.72 10.52
CA PRO A 20 -1.09 -0.26 11.13
C PRO A 20 -1.09 -1.60 10.39
N GLU A 21 -2.23 -2.05 9.87
CA GLU A 21 -2.33 -3.30 9.10
C GLU A 21 -1.58 -3.19 7.77
N PHE A 22 -1.65 -2.03 7.11
CA PHE A 22 -0.89 -1.78 5.88
C PHE A 22 0.61 -1.76 6.14
N ILE A 23 1.05 -1.04 7.18
CA ILE A 23 2.47 -0.97 7.57
C ILE A 23 3.02 -2.36 7.89
N GLN A 24 2.27 -3.17 8.63
CA GLN A 24 2.66 -4.54 8.95
C GLN A 24 2.83 -5.37 7.68
N ALA A 25 1.85 -5.35 6.77
CA ALA A 25 1.91 -6.11 5.52
C ALA A 25 3.10 -5.68 4.64
N VAL A 26 3.40 -4.38 4.58
CA VAL A 26 4.58 -3.87 3.87
C VAL A 26 5.87 -4.38 4.51
N GLN A 27 5.97 -4.38 5.85
CA GLN A 27 7.17 -4.83 6.55
C GLN A 27 7.48 -6.31 6.25
N GLU A 28 6.48 -7.19 6.39
CA GLU A 28 6.64 -8.64 6.16
C GLU A 28 7.17 -8.93 4.74
N VAL A 29 6.66 -8.20 3.74
CA VAL A 29 7.13 -8.33 2.36
C VAL A 29 8.52 -7.71 2.18
N ALA A 30 8.77 -6.54 2.76
CA ALA A 30 10.03 -5.82 2.62
C ALA A 30 11.22 -6.61 3.18
N GLU A 31 11.04 -7.29 4.31
CA GLU A 31 12.05 -8.15 4.93
C GLU A 31 12.52 -9.27 4.00
N THR A 32 11.64 -9.78 3.14
CA THR A 32 11.94 -10.85 2.18
C THR A 32 12.46 -10.31 0.84
N VAL A 33 11.84 -9.24 0.33
CA VAL A 33 12.08 -8.75 -1.05
C VAL A 33 13.28 -7.80 -1.15
N ILE A 34 13.55 -6.96 -0.12
CA ILE A 34 14.72 -6.06 -0.14
C ILE A 34 16.03 -6.85 -0.30
N PRO A 35 16.25 -7.99 0.40
CA PRO A 35 17.42 -8.85 0.16
C PRO A 35 17.54 -9.39 -1.24
N TYR A 36 16.43 -9.77 -1.87
CA TYR A 36 16.44 -10.22 -3.25
C TYR A 36 16.84 -9.07 -4.19
N ILE A 37 16.20 -7.90 -4.06
CA ILE A 37 16.47 -6.74 -4.89
C ILE A 37 17.92 -6.26 -4.75
N ALA A 38 18.45 -6.21 -3.52
CA ALA A 38 19.81 -5.75 -3.25
C ALA A 38 20.89 -6.63 -3.90
N LYS A 39 20.59 -7.91 -4.18
CA LYS A 39 21.50 -8.85 -4.84
C LYS A 39 21.46 -8.77 -6.38
N HIS A 40 20.49 -8.08 -6.96
CA HIS A 40 20.26 -8.05 -8.40
C HIS A 40 20.35 -6.61 -8.93
N GLU A 41 21.46 -6.30 -9.61
CA GLU A 41 21.76 -4.94 -10.10
C GLU A 41 20.66 -4.35 -10.99
N ILE A 42 19.91 -5.19 -11.70
CA ILE A 42 18.82 -4.78 -12.58
C ILE A 42 17.72 -3.97 -11.88
N TYR A 43 17.62 -4.06 -10.54
CA TYR A 43 16.62 -3.34 -9.74
C TYR A 43 17.20 -2.09 -9.04
N ASN A 44 18.52 -1.92 -9.03
CA ASN A 44 19.16 -0.78 -8.40
C ASN A 44 18.78 0.54 -9.10
N GLY A 45 18.55 1.59 -8.29
CA GLY A 45 18.23 2.94 -8.79
C GLY A 45 16.82 3.11 -9.38
N LYS A 46 15.97 2.07 -9.38
CA LYS A 46 14.62 2.11 -9.97
C LYS A 46 13.49 2.41 -8.99
N ASN A 47 13.79 2.53 -7.70
CA ASN A 47 12.83 2.78 -6.61
C ASN A 47 11.59 1.87 -6.67
N ILE A 48 11.78 0.60 -7.06
CA ILE A 48 10.67 -0.32 -7.36
C ILE A 48 9.79 -0.52 -6.13
N LEU A 49 10.37 -0.74 -4.96
CA LEU A 49 9.60 -0.96 -3.74
C LEU A 49 8.78 0.28 -3.33
N LEU A 50 9.35 1.48 -3.47
CA LEU A 50 8.61 2.72 -3.21
C LEU A 50 7.43 2.91 -4.17
N ARG A 51 7.57 2.44 -5.42
CA ARG A 51 6.47 2.45 -6.40
C ARG A 51 5.42 1.37 -6.12
N MET A 52 5.77 0.29 -5.45
CA MET A 52 4.85 -0.83 -5.16
C MET A 52 4.00 -0.58 -3.92
N VAL A 53 4.51 0.18 -2.96
CA VAL A 53 3.76 0.54 -1.73
C VAL A 53 2.82 1.72 -1.93
N GLU A 54 3.02 2.52 -2.97
CA GLU A 54 2.11 3.60 -3.34
C GLU A 54 1.08 3.06 -4.34
N PRO A 55 -0.24 3.10 -4.05
CA PRO A 55 -1.25 2.65 -5.01
C PRO A 55 -1.23 3.49 -6.28
N GLU A 56 -1.35 2.85 -7.44
CA GLU A 56 -1.51 3.56 -8.73
C GLU A 56 -2.78 4.45 -8.74
N ARG A 57 -3.85 4.00 -8.08
CA ARG A 57 -5.04 4.81 -7.88
C ARG A 57 -5.81 4.40 -6.62
N LEU A 58 -6.26 5.40 -5.87
CA LEU A 58 -7.21 5.22 -4.78
C LEU A 58 -8.49 6.01 -5.09
N VAL A 59 -9.63 5.33 -5.03
CA VAL A 59 -10.96 5.94 -5.19
C VAL A 59 -11.73 5.76 -3.89
N SER A 60 -12.23 6.86 -3.33
CA SER A 60 -13.20 6.84 -2.22
C SER A 60 -14.48 7.52 -2.68
N PHE A 61 -15.63 6.95 -2.34
CA PHE A 61 -16.92 7.41 -2.84
C PHE A 61 -18.05 7.16 -1.84
N ARG A 62 -19.13 7.93 -1.96
CA ARG A 62 -20.32 7.79 -1.12
C ARG A 62 -21.23 6.69 -1.68
N VAL A 63 -21.74 5.84 -0.81
CA VAL A 63 -22.76 4.81 -1.12
C VAL A 63 -24.01 5.13 -0.31
N ALA A 64 -25.05 5.63 -0.99
CA ALA A 64 -26.35 5.90 -0.36
C ALA A 64 -27.32 4.77 -0.73
N TRP A 65 -28.04 4.24 0.26
CA TRP A 65 -29.00 3.16 0.09
C TRP A 65 -30.15 3.31 1.11
N VAL A 66 -31.23 2.57 0.90
CA VAL A 66 -32.43 2.58 1.74
C VAL A 66 -32.61 1.19 2.31
N ASP A 67 -32.86 1.08 3.62
CA ASP A 67 -33.12 -0.20 4.26
C ASP A 67 -34.59 -0.66 4.13
N ASP A 68 -34.92 -1.82 4.70
CA ASP A 68 -36.26 -2.41 4.63
C ASP A 68 -37.32 -1.57 5.38
N ASP A 69 -36.91 -0.75 6.35
CA ASP A 69 -37.79 0.17 7.10
C ASP A 69 -37.99 1.51 6.37
N GLY A 70 -37.28 1.74 5.26
CA GLY A 70 -37.35 2.96 4.46
C GLY A 70 -36.36 4.06 4.90
N GLU A 71 -35.45 3.76 5.82
CA GLU A 71 -34.47 4.71 6.33
C GLU A 71 -33.27 4.85 5.38
N ILE A 72 -32.79 6.09 5.22
CA ILE A 72 -31.66 6.40 4.32
C ILE A 72 -30.34 6.22 5.05
N HIS A 73 -29.51 5.32 4.54
CA HIS A 73 -28.17 5.07 5.03
C HIS A 73 -27.11 5.63 4.08
N VAL A 74 -25.98 6.05 4.66
CA VAL A 74 -24.83 6.54 3.91
C VAL A 74 -23.56 5.85 4.41
N ASN A 75 -22.90 5.12 3.52
CA ASN A 75 -21.60 4.49 3.75
C ASN A 75 -20.53 5.09 2.83
N ARG A 76 -19.28 4.76 3.13
CA ARG A 76 -18.12 5.09 2.30
C ARG A 76 -17.60 3.83 1.63
N GLY A 77 -17.56 3.84 0.31
CA GLY A 77 -16.90 2.81 -0.50
C GLY A 77 -15.45 3.20 -0.81
N TYR A 78 -14.62 2.18 -0.99
CA TYR A 78 -13.21 2.33 -1.38
C TYR A 78 -12.87 1.37 -2.52
N ARG A 79 -12.03 1.81 -3.45
CA ARG A 79 -11.38 0.97 -4.46
C ARG A 79 -9.93 1.36 -4.58
N ILE A 80 -9.05 0.43 -4.20
CA ILE A 80 -7.60 0.59 -4.28
C ILE A 80 -7.12 -0.22 -5.48
N GLN A 81 -6.53 0.46 -6.46
CA GLN A 81 -5.88 -0.13 -7.62
C GLN A 81 -4.37 -0.07 -7.34
N MET A 82 -3.83 -1.10 -6.67
CA MET A 82 -2.43 -1.08 -6.19
C MET A 82 -1.42 -1.10 -7.33
N ASN A 83 -1.54 -2.07 -8.24
CA ASN A 83 -0.56 -2.28 -9.30
C ASN A 83 -1.20 -2.94 -10.52
N SER A 84 -0.82 -2.53 -11.73
CA SER A 84 -1.31 -3.08 -13.00
C SER A 84 -0.21 -3.71 -13.88
N ALA A 85 0.97 -3.99 -13.30
CA ALA A 85 2.14 -4.42 -14.09
C ALA A 85 1.95 -5.76 -14.83
N ILE A 86 1.05 -6.62 -14.36
CA ILE A 86 0.78 -7.95 -14.96
C ILE A 86 -0.68 -8.13 -15.42
N GLY A 87 -1.47 -7.06 -15.47
CA GLY A 87 -2.90 -7.09 -15.79
C GLY A 87 -3.79 -6.66 -14.63
#